data_AF-A0A6A8M1F8-F1
#
_entry.id   AF-A0A6A8M1F8-F1
#
_cell.length_a   1.000
_cell.length_b   1.000
_cell.length_c   1.000
_cell.angle_alpha   90.00
_cell.angle_beta   90.00
_cell.angle_gamma   90.00
#
_symmetry.space_group_name_H-M   'P 1'
#
loop_
_entity.id
_entity.type
_entity.pdbx_description
1 polymer ?
#
loop_
_entity_poly.entity_id
_entity_poly.type
_entity_poly.pdbx_seq_one_letter_code
_entity_poly.pdbx_strand_id
1 'polypeptide(L)'
;MGLFKKKNPQDAFDPDVFTITDTILDPPRFTFLPAIYQDATRRKWAVHQRGGEPKIFDYADVLQCEIVETGNPEDVPELSNRELAQQILINPAQATKNNAAKRNMCLGMGVIVAVQTGEDEISKLEIPVTAGEVKRDSGLYRSYRNVAEQIKEAFDAMGRPEQ
;
A
#
# COMPACT_ATOMS: atom_id res chain seq x y z
N MET A 1 -27.55 20.00 -10.83
CA MET A 1 -26.70 19.07 -10.07
C MET A 1 -25.70 18.41 -11.02
N GLY A 2 -24.49 18.93 -11.13
CA GLY A 2 -23.50 18.42 -12.08
C GLY A 2 -22.07 18.65 -11.58
N LEU A 3 -21.81 18.30 -10.32
CA LEU A 3 -20.48 18.37 -9.77
C LEU A 3 -19.81 17.00 -9.94
N PHE A 4 -18.72 17.00 -10.71
CA PHE A 4 -17.74 15.93 -10.86
C PHE A 4 -18.11 14.76 -11.78
N LYS A 5 -18.03 14.94 -13.11
CA LYS A 5 -17.84 13.78 -14.00
C LYS A 5 -16.57 13.03 -13.59
N LYS A 6 -16.67 11.70 -13.39
CA LYS A 6 -15.50 10.84 -13.20
C LYS A 6 -14.68 10.92 -14.50
N LYS A 7 -13.47 11.51 -14.44
CA LYS A 7 -12.52 11.50 -15.57
C LYS A 7 -12.19 10.04 -15.83
N ASN A 8 -12.23 9.63 -17.09
CA ASN A 8 -11.92 8.25 -17.45
C ASN A 8 -10.44 8.00 -17.11
N PRO A 9 -10.08 6.99 -16.29
CA PRO A 9 -8.70 6.76 -15.92
C PRO A 9 -7.80 6.46 -17.13
N GLN A 10 -8.36 5.92 -18.22
CA GLN A 10 -7.64 5.66 -19.47
C GLN A 10 -7.08 6.94 -20.11
N ASP A 11 -7.69 8.10 -19.87
CA ASP A 11 -7.25 9.39 -20.45
C ASP A 11 -5.87 9.85 -19.94
N ALA A 12 -5.31 9.17 -18.92
CA ALA A 12 -3.97 9.45 -18.40
C ALA A 12 -2.86 8.67 -19.13
N PHE A 13 -3.23 7.75 -20.03
CA PHE A 13 -2.32 6.83 -20.69
C PHE A 13 -2.35 7.01 -22.21
N ASP A 14 -1.19 6.85 -22.84
CA ASP A 14 -1.13 6.62 -24.28
C ASP A 14 -1.71 5.22 -24.58
N PRO A 15 -2.79 5.11 -25.39
CA PRO A 15 -3.44 3.84 -25.68
C PRO A 15 -2.56 2.83 -26.42
N ASP A 16 -1.54 3.29 -27.13
CA ASP A 16 -0.58 2.41 -27.81
C ASP A 16 0.39 1.76 -26.81
N VAL A 17 0.66 2.45 -25.69
CA VAL A 17 1.58 2.01 -24.63
C VAL A 17 0.87 1.19 -23.55
N PHE A 18 -0.32 1.62 -23.12
CA PHE A 18 -1.03 1.00 -21.99
C PHE A 18 -2.54 1.10 -22.12
N THR A 19 -3.23 -0.04 -22.02
CA THR A 19 -4.69 -0.12 -22.01
C THR A 19 -5.16 -0.74 -20.69
N ILE A 20 -5.99 -0.01 -19.94
CA ILE A 20 -6.58 -0.50 -18.68
C ILE A 20 -7.53 -1.65 -19.00
N THR A 21 -7.11 -2.85 -18.69
CA THR A 21 -7.91 -4.08 -18.74
C THR A 21 -8.56 -4.40 -17.40
N ASP A 22 -7.89 -4.05 -16.29
CA ASP A 22 -8.40 -4.24 -14.94
C ASP A 22 -7.90 -3.15 -13.98
N THR A 23 -8.61 -2.98 -12.86
CA THR A 23 -8.34 -1.99 -11.82
C THR A 23 -8.10 -2.69 -10.49
N ILE A 24 -6.86 -2.69 -10.02
CA ILE A 24 -6.48 -3.25 -8.72
C ILE A 24 -6.92 -2.31 -7.59
N LEU A 25 -6.71 -1.01 -7.78
CA LEU A 25 -7.06 0.01 -6.79
C LEU A 25 -7.40 1.32 -7.51
N ASP A 26 -8.64 1.81 -7.34
CA ASP A 26 -9.04 3.16 -7.77
C ASP A 26 -9.62 3.91 -6.57
N PRO A 27 -8.77 4.64 -5.82
CA PRO A 27 -9.18 5.23 -4.57
C PRO A 27 -10.01 6.51 -4.79
N PRO A 28 -10.84 6.92 -3.82
CA PRO A 28 -11.60 8.15 -3.94
C PRO A 28 -10.71 9.38 -4.19
N ARG A 29 -11.26 10.35 -4.93
CA ARG A 29 -10.54 11.54 -5.41
C ARG A 29 -9.87 12.40 -4.34
N PHE A 30 -10.26 12.32 -3.07
CA PHE A 30 -9.70 13.15 -2.01
C PHE A 30 -8.69 12.41 -1.15
N THR A 31 -8.26 11.22 -1.59
CA THR A 31 -7.19 10.48 -0.94
C THR A 31 -5.84 10.78 -1.61
N PHE A 32 -4.76 10.60 -0.85
CA PHE A 32 -3.38 10.63 -1.37
C PHE A 32 -2.91 9.26 -1.88
N LEU A 33 -3.83 8.29 -1.97
CA LEU A 33 -3.50 6.94 -2.39
C LEU A 33 -3.28 6.90 -3.92
N PRO A 34 -2.29 6.14 -4.40
CA PRO A 34 -2.13 5.94 -5.83
C PRO A 34 -3.27 5.08 -6.38
N ALA A 35 -3.63 5.30 -7.65
CA ALA A 35 -4.42 4.34 -8.39
C ALA A 35 -3.50 3.30 -9.06
N ILE A 36 -3.98 2.06 -9.16
CA ILE A 36 -3.23 0.92 -9.69
C ILE A 36 -4.09 0.19 -10.73
N TYR A 37 -3.53 0.05 -11.92
CA TYR A 37 -4.21 -0.52 -13.08
C TYR A 37 -3.37 -1.62 -13.72
N GLN A 38 -4.04 -2.53 -14.44
CA GLN A 38 -3.42 -3.59 -15.20
C GLN A 38 -3.74 -3.47 -16.69
N ASP A 39 -2.73 -3.71 -17.51
CA ASP A 39 -2.86 -4.12 -18.91
C ASP A 39 -2.41 -5.59 -19.01
N ALA A 40 -3.37 -6.50 -18.82
CA ALA A 40 -3.12 -7.93 -18.91
C ALA A 40 -2.72 -8.36 -20.33
N THR A 41 -3.15 -7.64 -21.37
CA THR A 41 -2.82 -7.98 -22.76
C THR A 41 -1.34 -7.75 -23.07
N ARG A 42 -0.76 -6.68 -22.51
CA ARG A 42 0.66 -6.35 -22.66
C ARG A 42 1.51 -6.82 -21.48
N ARG A 43 0.91 -7.48 -20.48
CA ARG A 43 1.53 -7.87 -19.21
C ARG A 43 2.24 -6.70 -18.50
N LYS A 44 1.55 -5.56 -18.45
CA LYS A 44 2.02 -4.34 -17.78
C LYS A 44 1.09 -3.95 -16.65
N TRP A 45 1.61 -3.25 -15.67
CA TRP A 45 0.82 -2.58 -14.66
C TRP A 45 1.26 -1.14 -14.51
N ALA A 46 0.40 -0.31 -13.95
CA ALA A 46 0.69 1.10 -13.78
C ALA A 46 0.32 1.58 -12.38
N VAL A 47 1.15 2.46 -11.85
CA VAL A 47 0.85 3.27 -10.67
C VAL A 47 0.65 4.72 -11.11
N HIS A 48 -0.50 5.27 -10.77
CA HIS A 48 -0.84 6.65 -11.09
C HIS A 48 -1.01 7.43 -9.79
N GLN A 49 0.03 8.19 -9.43
CA GLN A 49 -0.09 9.18 -8.37
C GLN A 49 -0.88 10.38 -8.87
N ARG A 50 -1.78 10.87 -8.02
CA ARG A 50 -2.66 11.99 -8.39
C ARG A 50 -1.82 13.23 -8.74
N GLY A 51 -2.04 13.75 -9.95
CA GLY A 51 -1.37 14.96 -10.44
C GLY A 51 0.04 14.73 -10.99
N GLY A 52 0.54 13.49 -10.95
CA GLY A 52 1.75 13.06 -11.64
C GLY A 52 1.43 12.26 -12.89
N GLU A 53 2.46 12.03 -13.71
CA GLU A 53 2.35 11.09 -14.83
C GLU A 53 2.31 9.64 -14.30
N PRO A 54 1.49 8.76 -14.91
CA PRO A 54 1.51 7.35 -14.55
C PRO A 54 2.88 6.73 -14.82
N LYS A 55 3.36 5.92 -13.87
CA LYS A 55 4.53 5.07 -14.08
C LYS A 55 4.05 3.68 -14.46
N ILE A 56 4.62 3.13 -15.53
CA ILE A 56 4.25 1.84 -16.10
C ILE A 56 5.42 0.88 -15.90
N PHE A 57 5.11 -0.35 -15.53
CA PHE A 57 6.07 -1.42 -15.24
C PHE A 57 5.62 -2.71 -15.94
N ASP A 58 6.55 -3.60 -16.21
CA ASP A 58 6.25 -4.95 -16.65
C ASP A 58 5.86 -5.83 -15.45
N TYR A 59 5.05 -6.87 -15.69
CA TYR A 59 4.75 -7.87 -14.66
C TYR A 59 6.02 -8.55 -14.15
N ALA A 60 7.01 -8.73 -15.03
CA ALA A 60 8.30 -9.32 -14.69
C ALA A 60 9.12 -8.48 -13.71
N ASP A 61 8.83 -7.18 -13.59
CA ASP A 61 9.53 -6.29 -12.66
C ASP A 61 9.08 -6.50 -11.22
N VAL A 62 7.95 -7.17 -10.98
CA VAL A 62 7.45 -7.45 -9.62
C VAL A 62 8.25 -8.59 -9.01
N LEU A 63 9.10 -8.25 -8.03
CA LEU A 63 9.97 -9.20 -7.36
C LEU A 63 9.31 -9.84 -6.13
N GLN A 64 8.59 -9.03 -5.36
CA GLN A 64 7.98 -9.44 -4.11
C GLN A 64 6.81 -8.52 -3.78
N CYS A 65 5.76 -9.09 -3.18
CA CYS A 65 4.61 -8.35 -2.69
C CYS A 65 4.28 -8.81 -1.26
N GLU A 66 4.25 -7.89 -0.30
CA GLU A 66 4.00 -8.21 1.10
C GLU A 66 3.02 -7.25 1.74
N ILE A 67 2.17 -7.77 2.62
CA ILE A 67 1.34 -6.94 3.48
C ILE A 67 2.13 -6.63 4.73
N VAL A 68 2.33 -5.34 5.00
CA VAL A 68 3.03 -4.86 6.18
C VAL A 68 2.07 -4.17 7.12
N GLU A 69 2.27 -4.39 8.42
CA GLU A 69 1.54 -3.72 9.48
C GLU A 69 2.50 -2.92 10.36
N THR A 70 2.05 -1.76 10.82
CA THR A 70 2.77 -0.96 11.80
C THR A 70 2.22 -1.22 13.19
N GLY A 71 3.11 -1.28 14.18
CA GLY A 71 2.75 -1.47 15.59
C GLY A 71 2.52 -2.92 15.96
N ASN A 72 3.36 -3.84 15.48
CA ASN A 72 3.41 -5.19 16.01
C ASN A 72 3.84 -5.13 17.48
N PRO A 73 3.09 -5.72 18.43
CA PRO A 73 3.49 -5.76 19.84
C PRO A 73 4.89 -6.31 20.08
N GLU A 74 5.35 -7.26 19.25
CA GLU A 74 6.67 -7.91 19.36
C GLU A 74 7.83 -6.95 19.06
N ASP A 75 7.58 -5.92 18.27
CA ASP A 75 8.59 -4.89 17.95
C ASP A 75 8.73 -3.84 19.07
N VAL A 76 7.87 -3.89 20.10
CA VAL A 76 7.87 -2.90 21.18
C VAL A 76 8.84 -3.33 22.29
N PRO A 77 9.90 -2.55 22.57
CA PRO A 77 10.85 -2.92 23.61
C PRO A 77 10.18 -2.98 24.99
N GLU A 78 10.58 -3.97 25.80
CA GLU A 78 10.30 -3.99 27.23
C GLU A 78 11.25 -2.99 27.90
N LEU A 79 10.66 -1.95 28.50
CA LEU A 79 11.38 -0.89 29.17
C LEU A 79 11.04 -0.90 30.66
N SER A 80 12.04 -0.67 31.50
CA SER A 80 11.80 -0.34 32.91
C SER A 80 11.06 1.01 33.04
N ASN A 81 10.48 1.26 34.21
CA ASN A 81 9.78 2.53 34.48
C ASN A 81 10.69 3.77 34.26
N ARG A 82 11.98 3.65 34.55
CA ARG A 82 12.95 4.74 34.35
C ARG A 82 13.21 5.00 32.87
N GLU A 83 13.40 3.95 32.08
CA GLU A 83 13.63 4.06 30.63
C GLU A 83 12.38 4.56 29.92
N LEU A 84 11.19 4.12 30.34
CA LEU A 84 9.94 4.66 29.83
C LEU A 84 9.79 6.16 30.13
N ALA A 85 10.10 6.59 31.35
CA ALA A 85 10.07 8.00 31.71
C ALA A 85 11.04 8.83 30.83
N GLN A 86 12.25 8.32 30.58
CA GLN A 86 13.22 8.96 29.67
C GLN A 86 12.71 9.00 28.23
N GLN A 87 12.14 7.91 27.73
CA GLN A 87 11.59 7.85 26.39
C GLN A 87 10.43 8.83 26.20
N ILE A 88 9.54 8.97 27.20
CA ILE A 88 8.44 9.94 27.16
C ILE A 88 8.99 11.36 27.07
N LEU A 89 10.07 11.69 27.80
CA LEU A 89 10.68 13.02 27.74
C LEU A 89 11.35 13.31 26.38
N ILE A 90 11.99 12.31 25.77
CA ILE A 90 12.70 12.45 24.49
C ILE A 90 11.72 12.46 23.30
N ASN A 91 10.77 11.52 23.29
CA ASN A 91 9.83 11.32 22.19
C ASN A 91 8.45 10.81 22.69
N PRO A 92 7.57 11.72 23.16
CA PRO A 92 6.23 11.37 23.63
C PRO A 92 5.38 10.66 22.56
N ALA A 93 5.57 10.99 21.28
CA ALA A 93 4.82 10.40 20.17
C ALA A 93 5.17 8.92 20.00
N GLN A 94 6.45 8.55 20.08
CA GLN A 94 6.87 7.15 20.01
C GLN A 94 6.38 6.36 21.23
N ALA A 95 6.42 6.94 22.43
CA ALA A 95 5.88 6.30 23.63
C ALA A 95 4.37 6.00 23.49
N THR A 96 3.62 6.94 22.89
CA THR A 96 2.19 6.74 22.57
C THR A 96 1.99 5.58 21.59
N LYS A 97 2.74 5.55 20.48
CA LYS A 97 2.68 4.46 19.49
C LYS A 97 3.01 3.10 20.10
N ASN A 98 4.07 3.02 20.91
CA ASN A 98 4.46 1.80 21.61
C ASN A 98 3.36 1.29 22.55
N ASN A 99 2.73 2.20 23.31
CA ASN A 99 1.60 1.83 24.18
C ASN A 99 0.36 1.38 23.38
N ALA A 100 0.07 2.02 22.25
CA ALA A 100 -1.02 1.61 21.37
C ALA A 100 -0.76 0.21 20.77
N ALA A 101 0.45 -0.05 20.28
CA ALA A 101 0.87 -1.36 19.77
C ALA A 101 0.67 -2.47 20.82
N LYS A 102 1.10 -2.25 22.08
CA LYS A 102 0.86 -3.19 23.20
C LYS A 102 -0.62 -3.49 23.48
N ARG A 103 -1.54 -2.66 23.01
CA ARG A 103 -3.00 -2.83 23.16
C ARG A 103 -3.65 -3.52 21.96
N ASN A 104 -2.87 -4.30 21.20
CA ASN A 104 -3.34 -5.01 20.01
C ASN A 104 -3.92 -4.07 18.93
N MET A 105 -3.36 -2.86 18.83
CA MET A 105 -3.71 -1.90 17.78
C MET A 105 -2.76 -2.07 16.58
N CYS A 106 -3.32 -2.20 15.39
CA CYS A 106 -2.62 -1.93 14.15
C CYS A 106 -2.58 -0.41 13.96
N LEU A 107 -1.39 0.15 13.78
CA LEU A 107 -1.17 1.60 13.66
C LEU A 107 -1.12 2.06 12.20
N GLY A 108 -1.15 1.11 11.26
CA GLY A 108 -1.11 1.32 9.83
C GLY A 108 -0.97 -0.02 9.13
N MET A 109 -1.49 -0.11 7.92
CA MET A 109 -1.41 -1.29 7.07
C MET A 109 -1.19 -0.83 5.63
N GLY A 110 -0.27 -1.48 4.94
CA GLY A 110 0.01 -1.22 3.54
C GLY A 110 0.45 -2.48 2.82
N VAL A 111 0.48 -2.41 1.50
CA VAL A 111 1.10 -3.41 0.64
C VAL A 111 2.40 -2.84 0.11
N ILE A 112 3.51 -3.53 0.35
CA ILE A 112 4.81 -3.21 -0.20
C ILE A 112 5.04 -4.08 -1.42
N VAL A 113 5.30 -3.44 -2.56
CA VAL A 113 5.70 -4.10 -3.80
C VAL A 113 7.16 -3.74 -4.07
N ALA A 114 8.04 -4.73 -4.06
CA ALA A 114 9.40 -4.58 -4.53
C ALA A 114 9.42 -4.73 -6.05
N VAL A 115 9.93 -3.70 -6.73
CA VAL A 115 9.93 -3.58 -8.19
C VAL A 115 11.34 -3.35 -8.68
N GLN A 116 11.76 -4.09 -9.70
CA GLN A 116 13.00 -3.84 -10.43
C GLN A 116 12.81 -2.60 -11.32
N THR A 117 13.57 -1.54 -11.11
CA THR A 117 13.45 -0.27 -11.87
C THR A 117 14.66 0.06 -12.74
N GLY A 118 15.73 -0.73 -12.64
CA GLY A 118 16.95 -0.65 -13.42
C GLY A 118 17.69 -1.99 -13.37
N GLU A 119 18.92 -2.11 -13.89
CA GLU A 119 19.65 -3.39 -13.91
C GLU A 119 19.93 -3.93 -12.49
N ASP A 120 20.23 -3.05 -11.54
CA ASP A 120 20.51 -3.39 -10.13
C ASP A 120 19.71 -2.52 -9.13
N GLU A 121 18.67 -1.82 -9.59
CA GLU A 121 17.87 -0.94 -8.74
C GLU A 121 16.52 -1.57 -8.37
N ILE A 122 16.31 -1.79 -7.07
CA ILE A 122 15.03 -2.25 -6.52
C ILE A 122 14.36 -1.09 -5.78
N SER A 123 13.21 -0.67 -6.29
CA SER A 123 12.35 0.31 -5.64
C SER A 123 11.25 -0.37 -4.83
N LYS A 124 10.97 0.14 -3.63
CA LYS A 124 9.82 -0.30 -2.82
C LYS A 124 8.67 0.67 -2.99
N LEU A 125 7.59 0.20 -3.62
CA LEU A 125 6.34 0.94 -3.72
C LEU A 125 5.46 0.59 -2.51
N GLU A 126 5.13 1.58 -1.70
CA GLU A 126 4.14 1.43 -0.64
C GLU A 126 2.75 1.86 -1.12
N ILE A 127 1.78 0.97 -0.95
CA ILE A 127 0.36 1.20 -1.22
C ILE A 127 -0.36 1.22 0.13
N PRO A 128 -0.63 2.41 0.70
CA PRO A 128 -1.26 2.48 2.01
C PRO A 128 -2.70 2.01 1.94
N VAL A 129 -3.12 1.18 2.88
CA VAL A 129 -4.52 0.74 3.05
C VAL A 129 -5.16 1.47 4.22
N THR A 130 -4.45 1.62 5.33
CA THR A 130 -4.83 2.50 6.44
C THR A 130 -3.59 3.11 7.09
N ALA A 131 -3.70 4.37 7.51
CA ALA A 131 -2.68 5.09 8.27
C ALA A 131 -3.12 5.37 9.72
N GLY A 132 -4.23 4.78 10.16
CA GLY A 132 -4.86 5.05 11.45
C GLY A 132 -4.91 3.84 12.38
N GLU A 133 -5.05 4.12 13.66
CA GLU A 133 -5.14 3.09 14.69
C GLU A 133 -6.45 2.29 14.58
N VAL A 134 -6.33 0.97 14.46
CA VAL A 134 -7.46 0.06 14.41
C VAL A 134 -7.18 -1.18 15.26
N LYS A 135 -8.15 -1.63 16.06
CA LYS A 135 -8.02 -2.89 16.81
C LYS A 135 -7.96 -4.07 15.84
N ARG A 136 -7.01 -4.98 16.02
CA ARG A 136 -6.84 -6.16 15.15
C ARG A 136 -8.02 -7.14 15.20
N ASP A 137 -8.79 -7.16 16.29
CA ASP A 137 -9.98 -8.00 16.42
C ASP A 137 -11.26 -7.38 15.80
N SER A 138 -11.18 -6.12 15.34
CA SER A 138 -12.32 -5.40 14.81
C SER A 138 -12.72 -5.83 13.40
N GLY A 139 -13.99 -5.63 13.06
CA GLY A 139 -14.47 -5.82 11.69
C GLY A 139 -13.80 -4.87 10.68
N LEU A 140 -13.45 -3.65 11.11
CA LEU A 140 -12.77 -2.68 10.27
C LEU A 140 -11.35 -3.13 9.90
N TYR A 141 -10.60 -3.69 10.85
CA TYR A 141 -9.30 -4.30 10.56
C TYR A 141 -9.43 -5.42 9.53
N ARG A 142 -10.42 -6.32 9.68
CA ARG A 142 -10.67 -7.37 8.69
C ARG A 142 -10.96 -6.81 7.31
N SER A 143 -11.74 -5.74 7.22
CA SER A 143 -12.00 -5.06 5.93
C SER A 143 -10.72 -4.49 5.31
N TYR A 144 -9.86 -3.84 6.10
CA TYR A 144 -8.56 -3.35 5.60
C TYR A 144 -7.66 -4.51 5.17
N ARG A 145 -7.60 -5.58 5.97
CA ARG A 145 -6.83 -6.76 5.65
C ARG A 145 -7.28 -7.40 4.33
N ASN A 146 -8.59 -7.54 4.13
CA ASN A 146 -9.15 -8.06 2.88
C ASN A 146 -8.75 -7.20 1.66
N VAL A 147 -8.76 -5.87 1.79
CA VAL A 147 -8.30 -4.98 0.70
C VAL A 147 -6.80 -5.18 0.42
N ALA A 148 -5.98 -5.26 1.47
CA ALA A 148 -4.55 -5.52 1.33
C ALA A 148 -4.28 -6.88 0.66
N GLU A 149 -5.05 -7.90 1.03
CA GLU A 149 -4.99 -9.25 0.45
C GLU A 149 -5.41 -9.25 -1.02
N GLN A 150 -6.47 -8.55 -1.41
CA GLN A 150 -6.87 -8.41 -2.82
C GLN A 150 -5.79 -7.74 -3.66
N ILE A 151 -5.17 -6.67 -3.15
CA ILE A 151 -4.05 -5.99 -3.83
C ILE A 151 -2.88 -6.97 -3.97
N LYS A 152 -2.51 -7.67 -2.90
CA LYS A 152 -1.42 -8.65 -2.93
C LYS A 152 -1.70 -9.79 -3.90
N GLU A 153 -2.89 -10.36 -3.90
CA GLU A 153 -3.30 -11.43 -4.81
C GLU A 153 -3.18 -11.02 -6.27
N ALA A 154 -3.53 -9.77 -6.59
CA ALA A 154 -3.36 -9.24 -7.94
C ALA A 154 -1.88 -9.19 -8.36
N PHE A 155 -0.98 -8.74 -7.48
CA PHE A 155 0.47 -8.73 -7.75
C PHE A 155 1.07 -10.14 -7.80
N ASP A 156 0.67 -11.03 -6.88
CA ASP A 156 1.12 -12.42 -6.86
C ASP A 156 0.68 -13.17 -8.14
N ALA A 157 -0.48 -12.81 -8.71
CA ALA A 157 -0.94 -13.36 -9.98
C ALA A 157 -0.08 -12.89 -11.18
N MET A 158 0.44 -11.65 -11.16
CA MET A 158 1.33 -11.14 -12.22
C MET A 158 2.65 -11.91 -12.30
N GLY A 159 3.17 -12.35 -11.15
CA GLY A 159 4.43 -13.08 -11.03
C GLY A 159 4.36 -14.56 -11.43
N ARG A 160 3.17 -15.11 -11.69
CA ARG A 160 3.03 -16.50 -12.14
C ARG A 160 3.35 -16.62 -13.64
N PRO A 161 4.21 -17.57 -14.05
CA PRO A 161 4.34 -17.91 -15.47
C PRO A 161 3.02 -18.49 -15.97
N GLU A 162 2.66 -18.20 -17.22
CA GLU A 162 1.49 -18.81 -17.86
C GLU A 162 1.70 -20.33 -17.96
N GLN A 163 0.68 -21.10 -17.57
CA GLN A 163 0.65 -22.56 -17.73
C GLN A 163 0.29 -22.93 -19.16
#